data_AF-A0A6M5YUH8-F1
#
_entry.id   AF-A0A6M5YUH8-F1
#
_cell.length_a   1.000
_cell.length_b   1.000
_cell.length_c   1.000
_cell.angle_alpha   90.00
_cell.angle_beta   90.00
_cell.angle_gamma   90.00
#
_symmetry.space_group_name_H-M   'P 1'
#
loop_
_entity.id
_entity.type
_entity.pdbx_description
1 polymer ?
#
loop_
_entity_poly.entity_id
_entity_poly.type
_entity_poly.pdbx_seq_one_letter_code
_entity_poly.pdbx_strand_id
1 'polypeptide(L)'
;MSRSACLVALCGLVLAAAPVRADEPKSAAKTGESVERILDALGQEFVLQEGANINDYPLAELLLDLNKRYAVPFVINEESFKAAGRLDLKAEKPRFAATDLKGMTVRQVLNTVLDGFGAVYLIKNGAVEIVTVEHAAKVTKAPVSTSEAGGLVRLDEPLVSAVFKERPLHEVVARLADTYDLTVLVSPQAGDARAGLVSARVLNVPADKALELLADQADLRVVRRGTTFLVTSKDHANALLEERVTRDRQRIELEKLRAAPPAPVPVPKP
;
A
#
# COMPACT_ATOMS: atom_id res chain seq x y z
N MET A 1 1.88 5.31 83.25
CA MET A 1 3.28 5.01 82.90
C MET A 1 3.52 5.57 81.50
N SER A 2 4.03 6.79 81.40
CA SER A 2 5.46 7.14 81.34
C SER A 2 5.99 7.12 79.91
N ARG A 3 6.08 8.34 79.35
CA ARG A 3 7.19 8.91 78.55
C ARG A 3 7.76 8.05 77.42
N SER A 4 7.76 8.58 76.19
CA SER A 4 9.00 8.82 75.44
C SER A 4 8.77 9.67 74.20
N ALA A 5 9.52 10.77 74.17
CA ALA A 5 9.70 11.70 73.06
C ALA A 5 10.77 11.15 72.10
N CYS A 6 10.66 11.49 70.81
CA CYS A 6 11.75 11.62 69.82
C CYS A 6 11.10 11.72 68.43
N LEU A 7 11.57 12.48 67.45
CA LEU A 7 12.56 13.54 67.33
C LEU A 7 12.33 14.04 65.92
N VAL A 8 12.10 15.34 65.77
CA VAL A 8 11.88 16.01 64.49
C VAL A 8 13.18 15.95 63.69
N ALA A 9 13.15 15.33 62.51
CA ALA A 9 14.22 15.42 61.52
C ALA A 9 13.63 15.97 60.21
N LEU A 10 13.65 17.29 60.09
CA LEU A 10 13.27 18.03 58.89
C LEU A 10 14.48 18.02 57.93
N CYS A 11 14.56 17.01 57.06
CA CYS A 11 15.52 17.02 55.96
C CYS A 11 14.97 17.85 54.80
N GLY A 12 15.44 19.10 54.69
CA GLY A 12 15.21 19.96 53.54
C GLY A 12 15.96 19.42 52.32
N LEU A 13 15.22 18.86 51.37
CA LEU A 13 15.75 18.46 50.07
C LEU A 13 15.57 19.62 49.10
N VAL A 14 16.64 20.38 48.86
CA VAL A 14 16.69 21.43 47.85
C VAL A 14 16.77 20.77 46.48
N LEU A 15 15.63 20.62 45.81
CA LEU A 15 15.58 20.30 44.39
C LEU A 15 16.13 21.48 43.59
N ALA A 16 17.39 21.38 43.16
CA ALA A 16 17.93 22.24 42.12
C ALA A 16 17.24 21.87 40.79
N ALA A 17 16.25 22.67 40.39
CA ALA A 17 15.61 22.58 39.09
C ALA A 17 16.65 22.94 38.02
N ALA A 18 17.24 21.92 37.38
CA ALA A 18 18.01 22.12 36.17
C ALA A 18 17.07 22.69 35.09
N PRO A 19 17.49 23.71 34.33
CA PRO A 19 16.71 24.21 33.21
C PRO A 19 16.62 23.10 32.16
N VAL A 20 15.44 22.50 32.04
CA VAL A 20 15.08 21.64 30.91
C VAL A 20 15.19 22.51 29.67
N ARG A 21 16.32 22.40 28.95
CA ARG A 21 16.43 22.91 27.59
C ARG A 21 15.40 22.16 26.77
N ALA A 22 14.32 22.85 26.41
CA ALA A 22 13.41 22.40 25.37
C ALA A 22 14.22 22.33 24.08
N ASP A 23 14.66 21.13 23.72
CA ASP A 23 15.15 20.84 22.38
C ASP A 23 13.99 21.11 21.41
N GLU A 24 14.07 22.23 20.70
CA GLU A 24 13.10 22.58 19.67
C GLU A 24 13.12 21.51 18.58
N PRO A 25 11.96 20.93 18.19
CA PRO A 25 11.89 19.85 17.22
C PRO A 25 12.15 20.37 15.79
N LYS A 26 13.44 20.53 15.44
CA LYS A 26 13.91 21.04 14.13
C LYS A 26 13.92 19.99 13.00
N SER A 27 13.01 19.02 12.98
CA SER A 27 13.13 17.84 12.09
C SER A 27 12.02 17.63 11.05
N ALA A 28 10.87 18.30 11.12
CA ALA A 28 9.73 17.95 10.25
C ALA A 28 9.86 18.38 8.77
N ALA A 29 10.56 19.48 8.46
CA ALA A 29 10.58 20.05 7.11
C ALA A 29 11.44 19.26 6.10
N LYS A 30 12.48 18.55 6.56
CA LYS A 30 13.39 17.79 5.67
C LYS A 30 12.75 16.49 5.13
N THR A 31 11.70 16.00 5.77
CA THR A 31 11.09 14.71 5.44
C THR A 31 10.24 14.74 4.17
N GLY A 32 9.63 15.89 3.83
CA GLY A 32 8.79 16.03 2.64
C GLY A 32 9.60 15.94 1.34
N GLU A 33 10.67 16.72 1.26
CA GLU A 33 11.57 16.78 0.10
C GLU A 33 12.26 15.43 -0.16
N SER A 34 12.55 14.68 0.90
CA SER A 34 13.12 13.33 0.77
C SER A 34 12.17 12.35 0.07
N VAL A 35 10.86 12.45 0.29
CA VAL A 35 9.89 11.51 -0.30
C VAL A 35 9.68 11.77 -1.79
N GLU A 36 9.56 13.03 -2.21
CA GLU A 36 9.44 13.39 -3.64
C GLU A 36 10.66 12.87 -4.42
N ARG A 37 11.87 13.06 -3.89
CA ARG A 37 13.11 12.52 -4.49
C ARG A 37 13.10 11.01 -4.64
N ILE A 38 12.61 10.27 -3.64
CA ILE A 38 12.48 8.80 -3.72
C ILE A 38 11.49 8.41 -4.81
N LEU A 39 10.34 9.08 -4.89
CA LEU A 39 9.32 8.79 -5.89
C LEU A 39 9.80 9.07 -7.30
N ASP A 40 10.52 10.17 -7.50
CA ASP A 40 11.13 10.53 -8.77
C ASP A 40 12.18 9.49 -9.17
N ALA A 41 13.07 9.10 -8.26
CA ALA A 41 14.06 8.05 -8.47
C ALA A 41 13.44 6.70 -8.83
N LEU A 42 12.35 6.30 -8.15
CA LEU A 42 11.62 5.07 -8.46
C LEU A 42 10.95 5.11 -9.85
N GLY A 43 10.67 6.30 -10.39
CA GLY A 43 10.11 6.49 -11.73
C GLY A 43 11.16 6.51 -12.85
N GLN A 44 12.46 6.54 -12.54
CA GLN A 44 13.52 6.53 -13.55
C GLN A 44 13.64 5.16 -14.22
N GLU A 45 14.09 5.16 -15.48
CA GLU A 45 14.39 3.92 -16.21
C GLU A 45 15.56 3.19 -15.56
N PHE A 46 15.40 1.89 -15.35
CA PHE A 46 16.44 1.04 -14.79
C PHE A 46 17.45 0.66 -15.88
N VAL A 47 18.70 1.09 -15.69
CA VAL A 47 19.81 0.76 -16.60
C VAL A 47 20.75 -0.25 -15.92
N LEU A 48 20.83 -1.46 -16.47
CA LEU A 48 21.80 -2.46 -16.01
C LEU A 48 23.21 -2.12 -16.52
N GLN A 49 24.24 -2.43 -15.73
CA GLN A 49 25.63 -2.29 -16.22
C GLN A 49 25.85 -3.25 -17.39
N GLU A 50 26.56 -2.79 -18.43
CA GLU A 50 26.88 -3.63 -19.58
C GLU A 50 27.60 -4.93 -19.13
N GLY A 51 27.04 -6.08 -19.49
CA GLY A 51 27.57 -7.39 -19.12
C GLY A 51 27.23 -7.88 -17.72
N ALA A 52 26.54 -7.09 -16.88
CA ALA A 52 26.03 -7.55 -15.59
C ALA A 52 24.76 -8.38 -15.77
N ASN A 53 24.61 -9.46 -15.01
CA ASN A 53 23.40 -10.27 -14.95
C ASN A 53 22.78 -10.15 -13.56
N ILE A 54 21.53 -9.70 -13.46
CA ILE A 54 20.86 -9.49 -12.16
C ILE A 54 20.82 -10.77 -11.32
N ASN A 55 20.72 -11.93 -11.95
CA ASN A 55 20.64 -13.21 -11.26
C ASN A 55 21.94 -13.57 -10.51
N ASP A 56 23.06 -12.91 -10.83
CA ASP A 56 24.33 -13.17 -10.18
C ASP A 56 24.51 -12.41 -8.86
N TYR A 57 23.75 -11.32 -8.66
CA TYR A 57 23.84 -10.44 -7.51
C TYR A 57 22.85 -10.87 -6.40
N PRO A 58 23.31 -11.05 -5.15
CA PRO A 58 22.43 -11.13 -3.99
C PRO A 58 21.56 -9.89 -3.85
N LEU A 59 20.37 -10.03 -3.26
CA LEU A 59 19.44 -8.91 -3.06
C LEU A 59 20.11 -7.71 -2.37
N ALA A 60 20.96 -7.95 -1.36
CA ALA A 60 21.64 -6.87 -0.64
C ALA A 60 22.60 -6.06 -1.54
N GLU A 61 23.30 -6.71 -2.47
CA GLU A 61 24.21 -6.05 -3.40
C GLU A 61 23.44 -5.24 -4.45
N LEU A 62 22.33 -5.79 -4.94
CA LEU A 62 21.43 -5.09 -5.86
C LEU A 62 20.89 -3.80 -5.23
N LEU A 63 20.42 -3.85 -3.98
CA LEU A 63 19.92 -2.67 -3.27
C LEU A 63 21.02 -1.64 -2.99
N LEU A 64 22.25 -2.09 -2.73
CA LEU A 64 23.39 -1.20 -2.56
C LEU A 64 23.75 -0.49 -3.88
N ASP A 65 23.69 -1.19 -5.00
CA ASP A 65 23.89 -0.61 -6.33
C ASP A 65 22.80 0.42 -6.66
N LEU A 66 21.52 0.08 -6.41
CA LEU A 66 20.40 1.03 -6.56
C LEU A 66 20.58 2.27 -5.67
N ASN A 67 21.01 2.10 -4.42
CA ASN A 67 21.29 3.24 -3.53
C ASN A 67 22.38 4.15 -4.10
N LYS A 68 23.49 3.58 -4.58
CA LYS A 68 24.60 4.36 -5.15
C LYS A 68 24.19 5.13 -6.42
N ARG A 69 23.38 4.53 -7.29
CA ARG A 69 22.97 5.14 -8.56
C ARG A 69 21.90 6.20 -8.41
N TYR A 70 20.89 5.92 -7.59
CA TYR A 70 19.69 6.76 -7.47
C TYR A 70 19.65 7.60 -6.20
N ALA A 71 20.65 7.46 -5.31
CA ALA A 71 20.71 8.12 -4.01
C ALA A 71 19.48 7.86 -3.12
N VAL A 72 18.89 6.65 -3.24
CA VAL A 72 17.74 6.21 -2.45
C VAL A 72 18.21 5.24 -1.37
N PRO A 73 18.02 5.56 -0.07
CA PRO A 73 18.39 4.63 0.99
C PRO A 73 17.40 3.47 1.07
N PHE A 74 17.92 2.25 1.07
CA PHE A 74 17.15 1.02 1.23
C PHE A 74 17.43 0.40 2.61
N VAL A 75 16.38 -0.08 3.28
CA VAL A 75 16.46 -0.73 4.58
C VAL A 75 15.69 -2.04 4.52
N ILE A 76 16.28 -3.15 4.97
CA ILE A 76 15.59 -4.44 5.06
C ILE A 76 15.08 -4.61 6.50
N ASN A 77 13.76 -4.77 6.67
CA ASN A 77 13.17 -5.03 7.97
C ASN A 77 13.32 -6.51 8.35
N GLU A 78 14.47 -6.86 8.92
CA GLU A 78 14.79 -8.23 9.33
C GLU A 78 13.77 -8.84 10.30
N GLU A 79 13.13 -8.01 11.14
CA GLU A 79 12.14 -8.49 12.11
C GLU A 79 10.91 -9.07 11.40
N SER A 80 10.45 -8.41 10.33
CA SER A 80 9.32 -8.89 9.54
C SER A 80 9.61 -10.24 8.86
N PHE A 81 10.85 -10.46 8.40
CA PHE A 81 11.27 -11.72 7.78
C PHE A 81 11.51 -12.83 8.81
N LYS A 82 12.11 -12.50 9.96
CA LYS A 82 12.25 -13.43 11.09
C LYS A 82 10.89 -13.92 11.58
N ALA A 83 9.90 -13.04 11.68
CA ALA A 83 8.53 -13.40 12.05
C ALA A 83 7.86 -14.34 11.04
N ALA A 84 8.23 -14.23 9.75
CA ALA A 84 7.77 -15.12 8.68
C ALA A 84 8.64 -16.38 8.52
N GLY A 85 9.59 -16.63 9.42
CA GLY A 85 10.46 -17.82 9.39
C GLY A 85 11.53 -17.80 8.29
N ARG A 86 11.88 -16.64 7.73
CA ARG A 86 12.92 -16.48 6.70
C ARG A 86 14.12 -15.73 7.25
N LEU A 87 15.26 -16.41 7.41
CA LEU A 87 16.41 -15.87 8.13
C LEU A 87 17.46 -15.17 7.24
N ASP A 88 17.53 -15.44 5.93
CA ASP A 88 18.69 -15.03 5.11
C ASP A 88 18.36 -14.38 3.75
N LEU A 89 17.35 -13.50 3.71
CA LEU A 89 16.95 -12.80 2.46
C LEU A 89 18.11 -12.07 1.76
N LYS A 90 19.10 -11.57 2.52
CA LYS A 90 20.22 -10.77 1.97
C LYS A 90 21.10 -11.56 0.99
N ALA A 91 21.25 -12.86 1.23
CA ALA A 91 22.11 -13.73 0.44
C ALA A 91 21.37 -14.40 -0.72
N GLU A 92 20.04 -14.36 -0.73
CA GLU A 92 19.26 -14.97 -1.79
C GLU A 92 19.42 -14.19 -3.10
N LYS A 93 19.57 -14.96 -4.19
CA LYS A 93 19.68 -14.43 -5.54
C LYS A 93 18.31 -14.42 -6.19
N PRO A 94 17.93 -13.33 -6.86
CA PRO A 94 16.68 -13.31 -7.57
C PRO A 94 16.73 -14.22 -8.80
N ARG A 95 15.55 -14.64 -9.27
CA ARG A 95 15.42 -15.55 -10.42
C ARG A 95 14.58 -14.86 -11.50
N PHE A 96 15.24 -14.20 -12.45
CA PHE A 96 14.59 -13.58 -13.62
C PHE A 96 14.97 -14.27 -14.92
N ALA A 97 14.05 -14.21 -15.88
CA ALA A 97 14.43 -14.37 -17.27
C ALA A 97 15.23 -13.14 -17.72
N ALA A 98 16.41 -13.37 -18.32
CA ALA A 98 17.38 -12.31 -18.65
C ALA A 98 16.87 -11.26 -19.66
N THR A 99 15.75 -11.52 -20.35
CA THR A 99 15.20 -10.68 -21.42
C THR A 99 14.32 -9.53 -20.94
N ASP A 100 13.90 -9.50 -19.68
CA ASP A 100 12.65 -8.79 -19.35
C ASP A 100 12.85 -7.39 -18.76
N LEU A 101 14.09 -6.93 -18.58
CA LEU A 101 14.38 -5.76 -17.74
C LEU A 101 14.57 -4.44 -18.51
N LYS A 102 14.74 -4.49 -19.83
CA LYS A 102 15.01 -3.29 -20.63
C LYS A 102 13.75 -2.43 -20.76
N GLY A 103 13.86 -1.14 -20.47
CA GLY A 103 12.74 -0.20 -20.52
C GLY A 103 11.83 -0.24 -19.28
N MET A 104 12.16 -1.06 -18.27
CA MET A 104 11.44 -1.04 -16.99
C MET A 104 11.92 0.13 -16.13
N THR A 105 11.03 0.69 -15.33
CA THR A 105 11.38 1.65 -14.27
C THR A 105 12.01 0.94 -13.07
N VAL A 106 12.78 1.66 -12.25
CA VAL A 106 13.33 1.14 -10.99
C VAL A 106 12.23 0.53 -10.11
N ARG A 107 11.05 1.16 -10.08
CA ARG A 107 9.86 0.65 -9.40
C ARG A 107 9.42 -0.72 -9.91
N GLN A 108 9.28 -0.86 -11.23
CA GLN A 108 8.82 -2.11 -11.83
C GLN A 108 9.84 -3.22 -11.57
N VAL A 109 11.14 -2.93 -11.75
CA VAL A 109 12.21 -3.89 -11.43
C VAL A 109 12.15 -4.29 -9.97
N LEU A 110 12.02 -3.34 -9.04
CA LEU A 110 11.92 -3.64 -7.61
C LEU A 110 10.68 -4.48 -7.27
N ASN A 111 9.52 -4.19 -7.86
CA ASN A 111 8.31 -4.99 -7.69
C ASN A 111 8.50 -6.43 -8.17
N THR A 112 9.04 -6.61 -9.38
CA THR A 112 9.30 -7.93 -9.95
C THR A 112 10.31 -8.71 -9.11
N VAL A 113 11.35 -8.03 -8.60
CA VAL A 113 12.35 -8.65 -7.72
C VAL A 113 11.74 -9.11 -6.41
N LEU A 114 11.02 -8.22 -5.73
CA LEU A 114 10.49 -8.51 -4.41
C LEU A 114 9.35 -9.53 -4.46
N ASP A 115 8.55 -9.58 -5.54
CA ASP A 115 7.50 -10.59 -5.71
C ASP A 115 8.06 -12.03 -5.71
N GLY A 116 9.22 -12.25 -6.35
CA GLY A 116 9.92 -13.53 -6.31
C GLY A 116 10.35 -13.96 -4.89
N PHE A 117 10.48 -13.00 -3.98
CA PHE A 117 10.79 -13.23 -2.57
C PHE A 117 9.55 -13.21 -1.66
N GLY A 118 8.33 -13.00 -2.17
CA GLY A 118 7.15 -12.77 -1.32
C GLY A 118 7.33 -11.53 -0.42
N ALA A 119 8.05 -10.54 -0.92
CA ALA A 119 8.34 -9.29 -0.26
C ALA A 119 7.71 -8.12 -1.02
N VAL A 120 7.56 -7.00 -0.34
CA VAL A 120 7.14 -5.71 -0.93
C VAL A 120 7.95 -4.60 -0.27
N TYR A 121 7.86 -3.38 -0.78
CA TYR A 121 8.49 -2.22 -0.15
C TYR A 121 7.47 -1.21 0.35
N LEU A 122 7.85 -0.50 1.41
CA LEU A 122 7.12 0.64 1.99
C LEU A 122 8.04 1.85 1.96
N ILE A 123 7.52 3.04 1.69
CA ILE A 123 8.27 4.30 1.80
C ILE A 123 8.04 4.86 3.21
N LYS A 124 9.10 4.89 4.03
CA LYS A 124 9.02 5.33 5.43
C LYS A 124 10.31 6.02 5.84
N ASN A 125 10.21 7.09 6.64
CA ASN A 125 11.37 7.80 7.19
C ASN A 125 12.40 8.27 6.14
N GLY A 126 11.95 8.59 4.92
CA GLY A 126 12.85 8.98 3.83
C GLY A 126 13.71 7.84 3.29
N ALA A 127 13.27 6.59 3.46
CA ALA A 127 13.90 5.39 2.90
C ALA A 127 12.85 4.44 2.31
N VAL A 128 13.33 3.53 1.47
CA VAL A 128 12.56 2.39 0.96
C VAL A 128 12.82 1.20 1.87
N GLU A 129 11.82 0.86 2.69
CA GLU A 129 11.85 -0.25 3.64
C GLU A 129 11.29 -1.51 2.99
N ILE A 130 12.10 -2.57 2.88
CA ILE A 130 11.69 -3.87 2.35
C ILE A 130 11.15 -4.73 3.49
N VAL A 131 9.95 -5.23 3.31
CA VAL A 131 9.16 -5.97 4.30
C VAL A 131 8.50 -7.18 3.66
N THR A 132 7.98 -8.11 4.49
CA THR A 132 7.11 -9.18 4.00
C THR A 132 5.74 -8.65 3.58
N VAL A 133 5.06 -9.36 2.67
CA VAL A 133 3.68 -9.02 2.24
C VAL A 133 2.72 -8.95 3.43
N GLU A 134 2.81 -9.92 4.35
CA GLU A 134 1.97 -9.97 5.56
C GLU A 134 2.18 -8.76 6.47
N HIS A 135 3.44 -8.32 6.64
CA HIS A 135 3.76 -7.14 7.42
C HIS A 135 3.20 -5.88 6.75
N ALA A 136 3.38 -5.75 5.44
CA ALA A 136 2.82 -4.64 4.67
C ALA A 136 1.29 -4.60 4.78
N ALA A 137 0.61 -5.74 4.62
CA ALA A 137 -0.84 -5.85 4.78
C ALA A 137 -1.30 -5.41 6.17
N LYS A 138 -0.60 -5.83 7.23
CA LYS A 138 -0.90 -5.42 8.61
C LYS A 138 -0.74 -3.91 8.82
N VAL A 139 0.33 -3.32 8.32
CA VAL A 139 0.63 -1.88 8.48
C VAL A 139 -0.34 -1.02 7.68
N THR A 140 -0.66 -1.42 6.46
CA THR A 140 -1.48 -0.65 5.52
C THR A 140 -2.96 -0.98 5.60
N LYS A 141 -3.34 -2.03 6.33
CA LYS A 141 -4.68 -2.63 6.36
C LYS A 141 -5.16 -3.08 4.96
N ALA A 142 -4.22 -3.39 4.07
CA ALA A 142 -4.54 -3.92 2.75
C ALA A 142 -5.08 -5.36 2.87
N PRO A 143 -6.09 -5.73 2.07
CA PRO A 143 -6.51 -7.13 1.98
C PRO A 143 -5.44 -7.97 1.27
N VAL A 144 -5.39 -9.25 1.64
CA VAL A 144 -4.45 -10.24 1.12
C VAL A 144 -5.21 -11.42 0.53
N SER A 145 -4.73 -11.91 -0.61
CA SER A 145 -5.17 -13.17 -1.21
C SER A 145 -4.02 -14.15 -1.28
N THR A 146 -4.37 -15.43 -1.18
CA THR A 146 -3.44 -16.53 -1.39
C THR A 146 -3.59 -17.01 -2.83
N SER A 147 -2.51 -16.97 -3.60
CA SER A 147 -2.50 -17.49 -4.98
C SER A 147 -2.68 -19.00 -5.00
N GLU A 148 -3.67 -19.49 -5.75
CA GLU A 148 -3.93 -20.92 -5.92
C GLU A 148 -2.74 -21.67 -6.55
N ALA A 149 -1.98 -21.00 -7.41
CA ALA A 149 -0.91 -21.62 -8.19
C ALA A 149 0.38 -21.89 -7.40
N GLY A 150 0.51 -21.40 -6.16
CA GLY A 150 1.75 -21.56 -5.40
C GLY A 150 1.67 -21.28 -3.91
N GLY A 151 0.48 -21.02 -3.37
CA GLY A 151 0.30 -20.68 -1.95
C GLY A 151 0.98 -19.37 -1.53
N LEU A 152 1.46 -18.58 -2.50
CA LEU A 152 2.09 -17.29 -2.23
C LEU A 152 1.01 -16.28 -1.84
N VAL A 153 1.20 -15.65 -0.68
CA VAL A 153 0.37 -14.54 -0.21
C VAL A 153 0.75 -13.29 -0.98
N ARG A 154 -0.23 -12.61 -1.57
CA ARG A 154 -0.08 -11.34 -2.29
C ARG A 154 -1.09 -10.32 -1.76
N LEU A 155 -0.79 -9.04 -1.97
CA LEU A 155 -1.77 -7.98 -1.75
C LEU A 155 -2.79 -8.02 -2.89
N ASP A 156 -4.07 -7.81 -2.59
CA ASP A 156 -5.13 -7.76 -3.62
C ASP A 156 -5.01 -6.52 -4.50
N GLU A 157 -4.49 -5.43 -3.93
CA GLU A 157 -4.22 -4.17 -4.62
C GLU A 157 -2.76 -3.73 -4.42
N PRO A 158 -2.15 -3.10 -5.44
CA PRO A 158 -0.83 -2.53 -5.28
C PRO A 158 -0.85 -1.35 -4.31
N LEU A 159 0.25 -1.15 -3.59
CA LEU A 159 0.43 -0.01 -2.69
C LEU A 159 0.83 1.24 -3.48
N VAL A 160 0.01 2.27 -3.39
CA VAL A 160 0.20 3.57 -4.02
C VAL A 160 0.96 4.51 -3.11
N SER A 161 1.95 5.17 -3.70
CA SER A 161 2.81 6.18 -3.12
C SER A 161 3.02 7.29 -4.16
N ALA A 162 2.40 8.43 -3.93
CA ALA A 162 2.40 9.57 -4.85
C ALA A 162 2.18 10.89 -4.12
N VAL A 163 2.70 11.98 -4.70
CA VAL A 163 2.48 13.35 -4.22
C VAL A 163 1.94 14.19 -5.36
N PHE A 164 0.79 14.81 -5.14
CA PHE A 164 0.12 15.70 -6.08
C PHE A 164 -0.12 17.05 -5.40
N LYS A 165 0.24 18.12 -6.10
CA LYS A 165 0.04 19.51 -5.67
C LYS A 165 -0.80 20.20 -6.73
N GLU A 166 -2.07 20.47 -6.42
CA GLU A 166 -3.00 21.23 -7.26
C GLU A 166 -3.09 20.73 -8.70
N ARG A 167 -3.35 19.43 -8.88
CA ARG A 167 -3.48 18.81 -10.20
C ARG A 167 -4.93 18.47 -10.51
N PRO A 168 -5.40 18.60 -11.77
CA PRO A 168 -6.73 18.13 -12.16
C PRO A 168 -6.90 16.64 -11.86
N LEU A 169 -8.03 16.24 -11.28
CA LEU A 169 -8.27 14.85 -10.88
C LEU A 169 -8.07 13.85 -12.02
N HIS A 170 -8.58 14.13 -13.23
CA HIS A 170 -8.44 13.20 -14.36
C HIS A 170 -6.97 12.93 -14.74
N GLU A 171 -6.08 13.93 -14.67
CA GLU A 171 -4.64 13.73 -14.89
C GLU A 171 -4.02 12.87 -13.79
N VAL A 172 -4.40 13.13 -12.54
CA VAL A 172 -3.92 12.38 -11.38
C VAL A 172 -4.32 10.91 -11.48
N VAL A 173 -5.59 10.64 -11.79
CA VAL A 173 -6.12 9.29 -11.95
C VAL A 173 -5.47 8.58 -13.13
N ALA A 174 -5.31 9.25 -14.28
CA ALA A 174 -4.61 8.69 -15.44
C ALA A 174 -3.16 8.32 -15.09
N ARG A 175 -2.43 9.21 -14.42
CA ARG A 175 -1.06 8.93 -13.99
C ARG A 175 -0.98 7.76 -13.02
N LEU A 176 -1.92 7.62 -12.08
CA LEU A 176 -1.97 6.47 -11.19
C LEU A 176 -2.29 5.17 -11.94
N ALA A 177 -3.19 5.23 -12.92
CA ALA A 177 -3.51 4.09 -13.77
C ALA A 177 -2.27 3.58 -14.52
N ASP A 178 -1.54 4.49 -15.15
CA ASP A 178 -0.32 4.14 -15.90
C ASP A 178 0.81 3.67 -14.98
N THR A 179 0.97 4.29 -13.81
CA THR A 179 2.10 3.99 -12.90
C THR A 179 1.95 2.66 -12.17
N TYR A 180 0.72 2.21 -11.93
CA TYR A 180 0.40 1.03 -11.12
C TYR A 180 -0.35 -0.03 -11.92
N ASP A 181 -0.38 0.08 -13.25
CA ASP A 181 -1.05 -0.84 -14.18
C ASP A 181 -2.53 -1.09 -13.81
N LEU A 182 -3.25 -0.02 -13.42
CA LEU A 182 -4.65 -0.09 -13.01
C LEU A 182 -5.57 0.21 -14.20
N THR A 183 -6.69 -0.51 -14.28
CA THR A 183 -7.77 -0.14 -15.21
C THR A 183 -8.73 0.83 -14.50
N VAL A 184 -8.64 2.12 -14.83
CA VAL A 184 -9.52 3.16 -14.26
C VAL A 184 -10.32 3.85 -15.36
N LEU A 185 -11.63 3.96 -15.15
CA LEU A 185 -12.57 4.64 -16.05
C LEU A 185 -13.17 5.86 -15.35
N VAL A 186 -13.08 7.03 -15.98
CA VAL A 186 -13.74 8.25 -15.49
C VAL A 186 -15.04 8.45 -16.29
N SER A 187 -16.17 8.34 -15.61
CA SER A 187 -17.50 8.38 -16.23
C SER A 187 -17.84 9.79 -16.73
N PRO A 188 -18.54 9.97 -17.87
CA PRO A 188 -19.02 11.27 -18.32
C PRO A 188 -19.90 12.01 -17.29
N GLN A 189 -20.62 11.26 -16.44
CA GLN A 189 -21.46 11.75 -15.34
C GLN A 189 -20.65 12.45 -14.24
N ALA A 190 -19.32 12.32 -14.23
CA ALA A 190 -18.45 13.13 -13.38
C ALA A 190 -18.47 14.62 -13.79
N GLY A 191 -18.92 14.96 -15.01
CA GLY A 191 -19.08 16.33 -15.47
C GLY A 191 -17.79 17.16 -15.29
N ASP A 192 -17.95 18.37 -14.79
CA ASP A 192 -16.84 19.29 -14.53
C ASP A 192 -16.02 18.91 -13.29
N ALA A 193 -16.56 18.10 -12.38
CA ALA A 193 -15.89 17.71 -11.15
C ALA A 193 -14.60 16.90 -11.42
N ARG A 194 -14.48 16.22 -12.57
CA ARG A 194 -13.24 15.54 -13.00
C ARG A 194 -12.07 16.49 -13.27
N ALA A 195 -12.34 17.77 -13.47
CA ALA A 195 -11.33 18.83 -13.62
C ALA A 195 -11.02 19.52 -12.29
N GLY A 196 -11.68 19.13 -11.19
CA GLY A 196 -11.39 19.62 -9.85
C GLY A 196 -9.92 19.42 -9.49
N LEU A 197 -9.31 20.45 -8.92
CA LEU A 197 -7.92 20.41 -8.47
C LEU A 197 -7.84 19.60 -7.18
N VAL A 198 -6.97 18.60 -7.17
CA VAL A 198 -6.72 17.75 -6.01
C VAL A 198 -5.27 17.92 -5.54
N SER A 199 -5.12 17.87 -4.22
CA SER A 199 -3.83 17.94 -3.53
C SER A 199 -3.79 16.80 -2.52
N ALA A 200 -2.88 15.87 -2.74
CA ALA A 200 -2.81 14.67 -1.93
C ALA A 200 -1.37 14.18 -1.80
N ARG A 201 -1.03 13.72 -0.60
CA ARG A 201 0.18 12.97 -0.32
C ARG A 201 -0.26 11.58 0.15
N VAL A 202 -0.11 10.62 -0.73
CA VAL A 202 -0.51 9.22 -0.51
C VAL A 202 0.77 8.42 -0.35
N LEU A 203 0.93 7.68 0.75
CA LEU A 203 2.12 6.85 1.00
C LEU A 203 1.70 5.49 1.51
N ASN A 204 2.08 4.45 0.77
CA ASN A 204 1.77 3.05 1.10
C ASN A 204 0.27 2.80 1.30
N VAL A 205 -0.58 3.44 0.50
CA VAL A 205 -2.04 3.28 0.59
C VAL A 205 -2.50 2.31 -0.49
N PRO A 206 -3.37 1.32 -0.17
CA PRO A 206 -3.98 0.47 -1.19
C PRO A 206 -4.61 1.28 -2.34
N ALA A 207 -4.46 0.82 -3.57
CA ALA A 207 -4.87 1.58 -4.76
C ALA A 207 -6.36 1.96 -4.75
N ASP A 208 -7.24 1.07 -4.28
CA ASP A 208 -8.67 1.32 -4.14
C ASP A 208 -8.94 2.51 -3.20
N LYS A 209 -8.29 2.53 -2.03
CA LYS A 209 -8.41 3.59 -1.03
C LYS A 209 -7.78 4.89 -1.48
N ALA A 210 -6.65 4.83 -2.19
CA ALA A 210 -6.04 6.01 -2.77
C ALA A 210 -6.98 6.69 -3.79
N LEU A 211 -7.60 5.91 -4.67
CA LEU A 211 -8.57 6.41 -5.64
C LEU A 211 -9.83 6.96 -4.95
N GLU A 212 -10.34 6.28 -3.93
CA GLU A 212 -11.49 6.74 -3.13
C GLU A 212 -11.21 8.09 -2.47
N LEU A 213 -10.06 8.25 -1.81
CA LEU A 213 -9.66 9.50 -1.16
C LEU A 213 -9.49 10.66 -2.16
N LEU A 214 -8.95 10.37 -3.36
CA LEU A 214 -8.79 11.38 -4.41
C LEU A 214 -10.13 11.80 -5.02
N ALA A 215 -11.01 10.84 -5.29
CA ALA A 215 -12.35 11.12 -5.82
C ALA A 215 -13.20 11.92 -4.82
N ASP A 216 -13.06 11.63 -3.53
CA ASP A 216 -13.77 12.33 -2.46
C ASP A 216 -13.44 13.83 -2.39
N GLN A 217 -12.20 14.23 -2.73
CA GLN A 217 -11.81 15.65 -2.80
C GLN A 217 -12.52 16.42 -3.93
N ALA A 218 -13.03 15.72 -4.93
CA ALA A 218 -13.73 16.29 -6.08
C ALA A 218 -15.23 15.96 -6.09
N ASP A 219 -15.81 15.58 -4.94
CA ASP A 219 -17.22 15.17 -4.83
C ASP A 219 -17.64 14.00 -5.73
N LEU A 220 -16.67 13.16 -6.13
CA LEU A 220 -16.91 11.93 -6.89
C LEU A 220 -16.88 10.70 -5.96
N ARG A 221 -17.17 9.54 -6.54
CA ARG A 221 -17.11 8.24 -5.88
C ARG A 221 -16.46 7.22 -6.80
N VAL A 222 -15.81 6.23 -6.19
CA VAL A 222 -15.20 5.10 -6.88
C VAL A 222 -16.06 3.85 -6.67
N VAL A 223 -16.40 3.16 -7.76
CA VAL A 223 -17.14 1.90 -7.75
C VAL A 223 -16.27 0.82 -8.40
N ARG A 224 -15.95 -0.25 -7.65
CA ARG A 224 -15.18 -1.38 -8.19
C ARG A 224 -16.09 -2.33 -8.98
N ARG A 225 -15.70 -2.63 -10.23
CA ARG A 225 -16.35 -3.60 -11.11
C ARG A 225 -15.32 -4.61 -11.60
N GLY A 226 -15.18 -5.72 -10.86
CA GLY A 226 -14.12 -6.70 -11.12
C GLY A 226 -12.74 -6.10 -10.86
N THR A 227 -11.88 -6.09 -11.89
CA THR A 227 -10.54 -5.48 -11.86
C THR A 227 -10.55 -3.99 -12.23
N THR A 228 -11.68 -3.45 -12.68
CA THR A 228 -11.81 -2.05 -13.12
C THR A 228 -12.35 -1.16 -12.01
N PHE A 229 -11.78 0.04 -11.88
CA PHE A 229 -12.27 1.11 -11.02
C PHE A 229 -13.05 2.14 -11.84
N LEU A 230 -14.32 2.39 -11.49
CA LEU A 230 -15.15 3.41 -12.12
C LEU A 230 -15.23 4.64 -11.21
N VAL A 231 -14.71 5.78 -11.65
CA VAL A 231 -14.85 7.08 -11.00
C VAL A 231 -16.07 7.81 -11.58
N THR A 232 -17.07 8.10 -10.76
CA THR A 232 -18.34 8.70 -11.22
C THR A 232 -18.96 9.63 -10.16
N SER A 233 -20.02 10.36 -10.50
CA SER A 233 -20.78 11.16 -9.53
C SER A 233 -21.39 10.31 -8.42
N LYS A 234 -21.61 10.93 -7.25
CA LYS A 234 -22.23 10.30 -6.07
C LYS A 234 -23.58 9.64 -6.39
N ASP A 235 -24.45 10.34 -7.10
CA ASP A 235 -25.79 9.84 -7.45
C ASP A 235 -25.72 8.61 -8.34
N HIS A 236 -24.84 8.63 -9.36
CA HIS A 236 -24.67 7.48 -10.23
C HIS A 236 -24.07 6.29 -9.47
N ALA A 237 -23.07 6.53 -8.60
CA ALA A 237 -22.49 5.49 -7.78
C ALA A 237 -23.54 4.81 -6.87
N ASN A 238 -24.43 5.60 -6.25
CA ASN A 238 -25.52 5.07 -5.41
C ASN A 238 -26.48 4.21 -6.21
N ALA A 239 -26.89 4.67 -7.41
CA ALA A 239 -27.75 3.88 -8.29
C ALA A 239 -27.11 2.52 -8.67
N LEU A 240 -25.80 2.50 -8.95
CA LEU A 240 -25.08 1.26 -9.27
C LEU A 240 -24.97 0.31 -8.05
N LEU A 241 -24.85 0.86 -6.85
CA LEU A 241 -24.83 0.07 -5.61
C LEU A 241 -26.21 -0.53 -5.32
N GLU A 242 -27.29 0.24 -5.47
CA GLU A 242 -28.66 -0.24 -5.31
C GLU A 242 -29.00 -1.35 -6.32
N GLU A 243 -28.57 -1.19 -7.57
CA GLU A 243 -28.72 -2.22 -8.60
C GLU A 243 -27.99 -3.52 -8.20
N ARG A 244 -26.75 -3.40 -7.70
CA ARG A 244 -25.96 -4.55 -7.25
C ARG A 244 -26.62 -5.27 -6.09
N VAL A 245 -27.06 -4.54 -5.07
CA VAL A 245 -27.76 -5.10 -3.90
C VAL A 245 -29.05 -5.80 -4.32
N THR A 246 -29.81 -5.22 -5.26
CA THR A 246 -31.04 -5.82 -5.77
C THR A 246 -30.77 -7.11 -6.53
N ARG A 247 -29.75 -7.11 -7.40
CA ARG A 247 -29.31 -8.30 -8.13
C ARG A 247 -28.83 -9.42 -7.21
N ASP A 248 -28.06 -9.08 -6.17
CA ASP A 248 -27.56 -10.06 -5.20
C ASP A 248 -28.71 -10.66 -4.38
N ARG A 249 -29.72 -9.85 -3.99
CA ARG A 249 -30.95 -10.35 -3.34
C ARG A 249 -31.71 -11.33 -4.22
N GLN A 250 -31.95 -10.97 -5.48
CA GLN A 250 -32.62 -11.85 -6.45
C GLN A 250 -31.85 -13.15 -6.68
N ARG A 251 -30.50 -13.09 -6.73
CA ARG A 251 -29.66 -14.29 -6.87
C ARG A 251 -29.83 -15.24 -5.68
N ILE A 252 -29.81 -14.70 -4.46
CA ILE A 252 -29.99 -15.49 -3.24
C ILE A 252 -31.40 -16.11 -3.19
N GLU A 253 -32.44 -15.40 -3.60
CA GLU A 253 -33.80 -15.94 -3.67
C GLU A 253 -33.92 -17.08 -4.69
N LEU A 254 -33.32 -16.93 -5.87
CA LEU A 254 -33.27 -18.00 -6.89
C LEU A 254 -32.48 -19.22 -6.42
N GLU A 255 -31.35 -19.02 -5.73
CA GLU A 255 -30.57 -20.11 -5.12
C GLU A 255 -31.37 -20.84 -4.04
N LYS A 256 -32.12 -20.10 -3.20
CA LYS A 256 -33.03 -20.70 -2.21
C LYS A 256 -34.15 -21.51 -2.85
N LEU A 257 -34.77 -21.01 -3.93
CA LEU A 257 -35.80 -21.75 -4.67
C LEU A 257 -35.25 -23.01 -5.35
N ARG A 258 -34.01 -22.97 -5.84
CA ARG A 258 -33.34 -24.15 -6.42
C ARG A 258 -32.91 -25.17 -5.36
N ALA A 259 -32.55 -24.73 -4.17
CA ALA A 259 -32.16 -25.59 -3.06
C ALA A 259 -33.37 -26.21 -2.34
N ALA A 260 -34.58 -25.68 -2.53
CA ALA A 260 -35.79 -26.28 -1.99
C ALA A 260 -35.99 -27.68 -2.61
N PRO A 261 -36.20 -28.74 -1.79
CA PRO A 261 -36.43 -30.08 -2.32
C PRO A 261 -37.65 -30.07 -3.24
N PRO A 262 -37.64 -30.86 -4.33
CA PRO A 262 -38.78 -30.94 -5.23
C PRO A 262 -40.01 -31.33 -4.40
N ALA A 263 -41.14 -30.67 -4.68
CA ALA A 263 -42.40 -31.00 -4.03
C ALA A 263 -42.66 -32.52 -4.16
N PRO A 264 -43.11 -33.19 -3.10
CA PRO A 264 -43.34 -34.63 -3.16
C PRO A 264 -44.31 -34.92 -4.31
N VAL A 265 -43.91 -35.84 -5.20
CA VAL A 265 -44.75 -36.26 -6.32
C VAL A 265 -46.06 -36.79 -5.74
N PRO A 266 -47.22 -36.27 -6.15
CA PRO A 266 -48.50 -36.72 -5.61
C PRO A 266 -48.65 -38.22 -5.87
N VAL A 267 -48.74 -39.00 -4.80
CA VAL A 267 -48.94 -40.45 -4.91
C VAL A 267 -50.33 -40.68 -5.50
N PRO A 268 -50.47 -41.42 -6.62
CA PRO A 268 -51.78 -41.70 -7.20
C PRO A 268 -52.64 -42.42 -6.16
N LYS A 269 -53.87 -41.92 -5.94
CA LYS A 269 -54.83 -42.55 -5.04
C LYS A 269 -55.27 -43.90 -5.64
N PRO A 270 -55.32 -44.98 -4.85
CA PRO A 270 -55.84 -46.27 -5.29
C PRO A 270 -57.35 -46.23 -5.56
#